data_AF-A0A1S6HWI2-F1
#
_entry.id   AF-A0A1S6HWI2-F1
#
_cell.length_a   1.000
_cell.length_b   1.000
_cell.length_c   1.000
_cell.angle_alpha   90.00
_cell.angle_beta   90.00
_cell.angle_gamma   90.00
#
_symmetry.space_group_name_H-M   'P 1'
#
loop_
_entity.id
_entity.type
_entity.pdbx_description
1 polymer ?
#
loop_
_entity_poly.entity_id
_entity_poly.type
_entity_poly.pdbx_seq_one_letter_code
_entity_poly.pdbx_strand_id
1 'polypeptide(L)'
;MKDHRQAHEDFSEIFHKDNVHYCNNVASAISLIDDEFLDEVQFEYDFTEETRGLSEILNAMDEFVDKIWFNRHCNRAYHIENGKIEIIPDGTERYGNDVIHEGIWAGAIKSAQRVTEKYDDTGPWDDFEWGMLNGKLSALRWVLGDDWDMLDT
;
A
#
# COMPACT_ATOMS: atom_id res chain seq x y z
N MET A 1 1.27 44.11 -18.04
CA MET A 1 1.75 44.84 -19.23
C MET A 1 0.52 45.25 -20.02
N LYS A 2 0.30 46.54 -20.33
CA LYS A 2 -0.90 46.96 -21.06
C LYS A 2 -0.83 46.46 -22.51
N ASP A 3 -1.94 45.97 -23.05
CA ASP A 3 -2.04 45.59 -24.46
C ASP A 3 -2.04 46.87 -25.33
N HIS A 4 -1.19 46.90 -26.35
CA HIS A 4 -1.01 48.04 -27.24
C HIS A 4 -1.58 47.78 -28.65
N ARG A 5 -2.15 46.59 -28.89
CA ARG A 5 -2.74 46.23 -30.18
C ARG A 5 -3.98 47.06 -30.45
N GLN A 6 -4.13 47.54 -31.68
CA GLN A 6 -5.30 48.30 -32.14
C GLN A 6 -5.95 47.59 -33.32
N ALA A 7 -7.28 47.68 -33.40
CA ALA A 7 -8.00 47.25 -34.58
C ALA A 7 -7.59 48.11 -35.79
N HIS A 8 -7.67 47.54 -36.99
CA HIS A 8 -7.48 48.29 -38.22
C HIS A 8 -8.56 49.38 -38.37
N GLU A 9 -8.22 50.52 -38.98
CA GLU A 9 -9.10 51.69 -39.09
C GLU A 9 -10.46 51.36 -39.72
N ASP A 10 -10.47 50.59 -40.80
CA ASP A 10 -11.67 50.13 -41.51
C ASP A 10 -12.65 49.29 -40.67
N PHE A 11 -12.19 48.71 -39.55
CA PHE A 11 -13.02 47.88 -38.66
C PHE A 11 -13.19 48.48 -37.26
N SER A 12 -12.76 49.73 -37.09
CA SER A 12 -12.81 50.44 -35.80
C SER A 12 -14.23 50.62 -35.26
N GLU A 13 -15.23 50.66 -36.15
CA GLU A 13 -16.65 50.71 -35.79
C GLU A 13 -17.22 49.36 -35.30
N ILE A 14 -16.58 48.24 -35.64
CA ILE A 14 -17.02 46.89 -35.27
C ILE A 14 -16.34 46.44 -33.97
N PHE A 15 -15.05 46.75 -33.85
CA PHE A 15 -14.24 46.37 -32.69
C PHE A 15 -14.10 47.54 -31.72
N HIS A 16 -15.15 47.79 -30.93
CA HIS A 16 -15.14 48.79 -29.87
C HIS A 16 -14.20 48.38 -28.71
N LYS A 17 -13.51 49.36 -28.13
CA LYS A 17 -12.40 49.08 -27.17
C LYS A 17 -12.83 48.38 -25.88
N ASP A 18 -14.08 48.55 -25.46
CA ASP A 18 -14.52 48.12 -24.12
C ASP A 18 -14.91 46.63 -24.06
N ASN A 19 -15.12 45.98 -25.21
CA ASN A 19 -15.53 44.57 -25.29
C ASN A 19 -14.65 43.71 -26.22
N VAL A 20 -13.53 44.25 -26.69
CA VAL A 20 -12.61 43.56 -27.59
C VAL A 20 -11.28 43.33 -26.89
N HIS A 21 -10.94 42.06 -26.75
CA HIS A 21 -9.71 41.62 -26.11
C HIS A 21 -8.91 40.75 -27.07
N TYR A 22 -7.60 40.93 -27.07
CA TYR A 22 -6.69 40.15 -27.90
C TYR A 22 -5.91 39.19 -27.02
N CYS A 23 -6.01 37.90 -27.28
CA CYS A 23 -5.28 36.86 -26.56
C CYS A 23 -4.39 36.13 -27.57
N ASN A 24 -3.10 35.95 -27.25
CA ASN A 24 -2.16 35.21 -28.11
C ASN A 24 -2.08 33.73 -27.75
N ASN A 25 -2.75 33.31 -26.67
CA ASN A 25 -2.87 31.94 -26.23
C ASN A 25 -4.21 31.77 -25.49
N VAL A 26 -4.62 30.51 -25.32
CA VAL A 26 -5.91 30.14 -24.72
C VAL A 26 -5.94 30.47 -23.22
N ALA A 27 -4.84 30.27 -22.49
CA ALA A 27 -4.80 30.54 -21.05
C ALA A 27 -5.11 32.02 -20.74
N SER A 28 -4.50 32.95 -21.50
CA SER A 28 -4.79 34.38 -21.38
C SER A 28 -6.22 34.78 -21.81
N ALA A 29 -6.89 33.98 -22.63
CA ALA A 29 -8.30 34.19 -22.97
C ALA A 29 -9.22 33.70 -21.85
N ILE A 30 -8.86 32.58 -21.21
CA ILE A 30 -9.60 32.02 -20.09
C ILE A 30 -9.47 32.94 -18.87
N SER A 31 -8.26 33.36 -18.48
CA SER A 31 -8.04 34.26 -17.34
C SER A 31 -8.78 35.61 -17.43
N LEU A 32 -9.11 36.03 -18.65
CA LEU A 32 -9.88 37.25 -18.88
C LEU A 32 -11.37 37.08 -18.53
N ILE A 33 -11.91 35.87 -18.74
CA ILE A 33 -13.30 35.51 -18.45
C ILE A 33 -13.43 35.10 -16.98
N ASP A 34 -12.51 34.25 -16.53
CA ASP A 34 -12.44 33.69 -15.19
C ASP A 34 -10.96 33.41 -14.85
N ASP A 35 -10.40 34.21 -13.95
CA ASP A 35 -8.99 34.14 -13.56
C ASP A 35 -8.70 32.91 -12.68
N GLU A 36 -9.71 32.39 -11.97
CA GLU A 36 -9.55 31.27 -11.04
C GLU A 36 -9.77 29.91 -11.73
N PHE A 37 -10.46 29.88 -12.87
CA PHE A 37 -10.77 28.62 -13.59
C PHE A 37 -9.53 27.78 -13.91
N LEU A 38 -8.43 28.41 -14.31
CA LEU A 38 -7.19 27.67 -14.60
C LEU A 38 -6.55 27.11 -13.34
N ASP A 39 -6.63 27.81 -12.22
CA ASP A 39 -6.11 27.35 -10.94
C ASP A 39 -6.94 26.17 -10.40
N GLU A 40 -8.27 26.21 -10.56
CA GLU A 40 -9.18 25.10 -10.22
C GLU A 40 -8.88 23.86 -11.07
N VAL A 41 -8.75 24.02 -12.39
CA VAL A 41 -8.39 22.94 -13.30
C VAL A 41 -7.00 22.39 -12.96
N GLN A 42 -6.00 23.26 -12.78
CA GLN A 42 -4.65 22.85 -12.38
C GLN A 42 -4.70 22.03 -11.08
N PHE A 43 -5.45 22.47 -10.07
CA PHE A 43 -5.62 21.74 -8.83
C PHE A 43 -6.28 20.37 -9.04
N GLU A 44 -7.35 20.27 -9.84
CA GLU A 44 -7.99 18.98 -10.14
C GLU A 44 -7.05 17.99 -10.84
N TYR A 45 -6.21 18.46 -11.77
CA TYR A 45 -5.29 17.60 -12.52
C TYR A 45 -3.99 17.28 -11.76
N ASP A 46 -3.50 18.21 -10.93
CA ASP A 46 -2.29 18.03 -10.13
C ASP A 46 -2.57 17.30 -8.80
N PHE A 47 -3.83 17.25 -8.35
CA PHE A 47 -4.22 16.47 -7.19
C PHE A 47 -4.02 14.98 -7.48
N THR A 48 -2.92 14.45 -6.96
CA THR A 48 -2.63 13.02 -6.95
C THR A 48 -2.56 12.58 -5.50
N GLU A 49 -3.32 11.54 -5.14
CA GLU A 49 -3.16 10.92 -3.83
C GLU A 49 -1.77 10.27 -3.78
N GLU A 50 -0.91 10.75 -2.89
CA GLU A 50 0.38 10.12 -2.65
C GLU A 50 0.15 8.70 -2.09
N THR A 51 0.77 7.71 -2.74
CA THR A 51 0.80 6.35 -2.21
C THR A 51 1.58 6.29 -0.90
N ARG A 52 1.37 5.23 -0.11
CA ARG A 52 2.27 4.96 1.03
C ARG A 52 3.72 4.89 0.58
N GLY A 53 4.62 5.44 1.40
CA GLY A 53 6.05 5.36 1.13
C GLY A 53 6.55 3.92 1.21
N LEU A 54 7.58 3.58 0.43
CA LEU A 54 8.13 2.22 0.39
C LEU A 54 8.49 1.69 1.79
N SER A 55 9.10 2.52 2.64
CA SER A 55 9.44 2.11 4.01
C SER A 55 8.22 1.80 4.87
N GLU A 56 7.10 2.51 4.69
CA GLU A 56 5.85 2.22 5.41
C GLU A 56 5.27 0.88 4.95
N ILE A 57 5.28 0.64 3.64
CA ILE A 57 4.83 -0.63 3.04
C ILE A 57 5.66 -1.80 3.58
N LEU A 58 6.99 -1.69 3.57
CA LEU A 58 7.89 -2.74 4.06
C LEU A 58 7.70 -3.01 5.55
N ASN A 59 7.56 -1.97 6.37
CA ASN A 59 7.31 -2.14 7.81
C ASN A 59 5.97 -2.85 8.07
N ALA A 60 4.92 -2.50 7.33
CA ALA A 60 3.62 -3.17 7.45
C ALA A 60 3.68 -4.64 6.98
N MET A 61 4.45 -4.92 5.92
CA MET A 61 4.69 -6.29 5.47
C MET A 61 5.41 -7.12 6.53
N ASP A 62 6.47 -6.59 7.14
CA ASP A 62 7.20 -7.28 8.22
C ASP A 62 6.27 -7.64 9.39
N GLU A 63 5.39 -6.72 9.77
CA GLU A 63 4.37 -6.97 10.79
C GLU A 63 3.40 -8.08 10.40
N PHE A 64 2.85 -8.04 9.19
CA PHE A 64 1.90 -9.07 8.75
C PHE A 64 2.58 -10.44 8.59
N VAL A 65 3.82 -10.49 8.10
CA VAL A 65 4.62 -11.72 8.01
C VAL A 65 4.81 -12.32 9.41
N ASP A 66 5.26 -11.53 10.39
CA ASP A 66 5.47 -11.99 11.76
C ASP A 66 4.17 -12.53 12.39
N LYS A 67 3.05 -11.81 12.24
CA LYS A 67 1.73 -12.19 12.78
C LYS A 67 1.17 -13.46 12.12
N ILE A 68 1.28 -13.55 10.80
CA ILE A 68 0.84 -14.73 10.03
C ILE A 68 1.67 -15.96 10.41
N TRP A 69 3.00 -15.81 10.47
CA TRP A 69 3.89 -16.88 10.93
C TRP A 69 3.53 -17.31 12.36
N PHE A 70 3.27 -16.36 13.26
CA PHE A 70 2.93 -16.66 14.65
C PHE A 70 1.61 -17.43 14.78
N ASN A 71 0.57 -17.08 14.02
CA ASN A 71 -0.66 -17.88 13.99
C ASN A 71 -0.38 -19.34 13.60
N ARG A 72 0.41 -19.53 12.53
CA ARG A 72 0.81 -20.85 12.03
C ARG A 72 1.62 -21.61 13.07
N HIS A 73 2.49 -20.93 13.82
CA HIS A 73 3.22 -21.49 14.96
C HIS A 73 2.26 -21.97 16.06
N CYS A 74 1.27 -21.17 16.45
CA CYS A 74 0.26 -21.55 17.44
C CYS A 74 -0.55 -22.77 16.99
N ASN A 75 -0.95 -22.85 15.72
CA ASN A 75 -1.62 -24.02 15.15
C ASN A 75 -0.73 -25.28 15.21
N ARG A 76 0.57 -25.11 14.95
CA ARG A 76 1.55 -26.20 15.06
C ARG A 76 1.73 -26.65 16.52
N ALA A 77 1.82 -25.72 17.46
CA ALA A 77 1.86 -25.99 18.89
C ALA A 77 0.64 -26.82 19.33
N TYR A 78 -0.56 -26.40 18.91
CA TYR A 78 -1.80 -27.13 19.15
C TYR A 78 -1.73 -28.57 18.60
N HIS A 79 -1.23 -28.77 17.38
CA HIS A 79 -1.08 -30.12 16.82
C HIS A 79 -0.05 -30.98 17.56
N ILE A 80 1.01 -30.40 18.09
CA ILE A 80 1.98 -31.10 18.94
C ILE A 80 1.33 -31.52 20.26
N GLU A 81 0.64 -30.60 20.94
CA GLU A 81 -0.05 -30.88 22.21
C GLU A 81 -1.11 -31.98 22.08
N ASN A 82 -1.76 -32.07 20.92
CA ASN A 82 -2.75 -33.09 20.62
C ASN A 82 -2.15 -34.39 20.03
N GLY A 83 -0.82 -34.52 19.99
CA GLY A 83 -0.12 -35.72 19.50
C GLY A 83 -0.22 -35.98 18.00
N LYS A 84 -0.67 -34.99 17.21
CA LYS A 84 -0.71 -35.07 15.73
C LYS A 84 0.65 -34.81 15.09
N ILE A 85 1.52 -34.07 15.80
CA ILE A 85 2.91 -33.83 15.41
C ILE A 85 3.82 -34.28 16.54
N GLU A 86 4.74 -35.19 16.25
CA GLU A 86 5.71 -35.71 17.22
C GLU A 86 7.00 -34.86 17.20
N ILE A 87 7.48 -34.43 18.38
CA ILE A 87 8.81 -33.86 18.52
C ILE A 87 9.82 -35.00 18.61
N ILE A 88 10.77 -35.05 17.67
CA ILE A 88 11.79 -36.10 17.58
C ILE A 88 13.21 -35.54 17.83
N PRO A 89 14.16 -36.36 18.31
CA PRO A 89 15.54 -35.94 18.51
C PRO A 89 16.20 -35.45 17.22
N ASP A 90 17.11 -34.50 17.35
CA ASP A 90 17.94 -34.06 16.22
C ASP A 90 18.81 -35.22 15.70
N GLY A 91 18.99 -35.29 14.38
CA GLY A 91 19.75 -36.37 13.73
C GLY A 91 18.95 -37.64 13.43
N THR A 92 17.68 -37.71 13.82
CA THR A 92 16.77 -38.80 13.39
C THR A 92 16.46 -38.66 11.89
N GLU A 93 16.66 -39.71 11.09
CA GLU A 93 16.33 -39.68 9.65
C GLU A 93 14.83 -39.91 9.38
N ARG A 94 13.98 -39.01 9.91
CA ARG A 94 12.52 -39.06 9.72
C ARG A 94 11.99 -37.66 9.40
N TYR A 95 11.28 -37.55 8.28
CA TYR A 95 10.75 -36.28 7.77
C TYR A 95 9.28 -36.44 7.38
N GLY A 96 8.49 -35.39 7.57
CA GLY A 96 7.06 -35.41 7.32
C GLY A 96 6.34 -34.23 7.94
N ASN A 97 5.05 -34.10 7.66
CA ASN A 97 4.21 -33.05 8.25
C ASN A 97 3.80 -33.35 9.70
N ASP A 98 3.91 -34.61 10.11
CA ASP A 98 3.58 -35.17 11.41
C ASP A 98 4.78 -35.23 12.38
N VAL A 99 5.92 -34.63 12.01
CA VAL A 99 7.16 -34.69 12.79
C VAL A 99 7.84 -33.32 12.82
N ILE A 100 8.53 -33.01 13.91
CA ILE A 100 9.39 -31.84 14.01
C ILE A 100 10.62 -32.16 14.87
N HIS A 101 11.79 -31.74 14.42
CA HIS A 101 13.02 -31.91 15.17
C HIS A 101 13.10 -30.97 16.37
N GLU A 102 13.65 -31.45 17.50
CA GLU A 102 13.75 -30.70 18.75
C GLU A 102 14.45 -29.35 18.59
N GLY A 103 15.54 -29.28 17.82
CA GLY A 103 16.28 -28.04 17.59
C GLY A 103 15.46 -27.03 16.78
N ILE A 104 14.71 -27.50 15.78
CA ILE A 104 13.80 -26.67 14.98
C ILE A 104 12.67 -26.13 15.87
N TRP A 105 12.07 -26.98 16.68
CA TRP A 105 11.00 -26.58 17.59
C TRP A 105 11.48 -25.57 18.63
N ALA A 106 12.65 -25.78 19.23
CA ALA A 106 13.26 -24.84 20.16
C ALA A 106 13.54 -23.47 19.50
N GLY A 107 14.00 -23.45 18.25
CA GLY A 107 14.15 -22.23 17.47
C GLY A 107 12.82 -21.52 17.19
N ALA A 108 11.77 -22.28 16.89
CA ALA A 108 10.42 -21.75 16.68
C ALA A 108 9.87 -21.11 17.97
N ILE A 109 10.01 -21.74 19.14
CA ILE A 109 9.59 -21.17 20.42
C ILE A 109 10.27 -19.82 20.69
N LYS A 110 11.59 -19.73 20.48
CA LYS A 110 12.32 -18.46 20.66
C LYS A 110 11.84 -17.38 19.69
N SER A 111 11.45 -17.77 18.49
CA SER A 111 10.94 -16.84 17.48
C SER A 111 9.53 -16.35 17.83
N ALA A 112 8.68 -17.25 18.32
CA ALA A 112 7.36 -16.91 18.86
C ALA A 112 7.43 -15.91 20.01
N GLN A 113 8.37 -16.09 20.94
CA GLN A 113 8.63 -15.14 22.03
C GLN A 113 8.97 -13.74 21.49
N ARG A 114 9.87 -13.64 20.51
CA ARG A 114 10.21 -12.34 19.90
C ARG A 114 9.01 -11.66 19.24
N VAL A 115 8.12 -12.41 18.61
CA VAL A 115 6.89 -11.84 18.02
C VAL A 115 5.97 -11.30 19.11
N THR A 116 5.74 -12.07 20.19
CA THR A 116 4.90 -11.62 21.32
C THR A 116 5.50 -10.46 22.11
N GLU A 117 6.83 -10.28 22.09
CA GLU A 117 7.50 -9.12 22.69
C GLU A 117 7.44 -7.88 21.78
N LYS A 118 7.37 -8.08 20.45
CA LYS A 118 7.37 -7.02 19.46
C LYS A 118 5.99 -6.42 19.21
N TYR A 119 4.92 -7.22 19.30
CA TYR A 119 3.56 -6.78 19.02
C TYR A 119 2.60 -7.11 20.16
N ASP A 120 1.77 -6.15 20.53
CA ASP A 120 0.74 -6.31 21.56
C ASP A 120 -0.46 -7.14 21.06
N ASP A 121 -0.71 -7.16 19.75
CA ASP A 121 -1.87 -7.79 19.11
C ASP A 121 -1.47 -9.01 18.27
N THR A 122 -1.19 -10.13 18.96
CA THR A 122 -0.77 -11.40 18.34
C THR A 122 -1.90 -12.44 18.24
N GLY A 123 -3.14 -11.97 18.12
CA GLY A 123 -4.35 -12.80 18.05
C GLY A 123 -4.79 -13.32 19.43
N PRO A 124 -5.64 -14.37 19.48
CA PRO A 124 -6.15 -15.14 18.34
C PRO A 124 -7.06 -14.32 17.42
N TRP A 125 -7.09 -14.68 16.14
CA TRP A 125 -7.92 -14.04 15.12
C TRP A 125 -9.05 -14.96 14.70
N ASP A 126 -10.22 -14.41 14.42
CA ASP A 126 -11.30 -15.15 13.76
C ASP A 126 -11.01 -15.38 12.25
N ASP A 127 -11.86 -16.14 11.57
CA ASP A 127 -11.69 -16.45 10.14
C ASP A 127 -11.64 -15.19 9.26
N PHE A 128 -12.39 -14.15 9.64
CA PHE A 128 -12.44 -12.90 8.88
C PHE A 128 -11.17 -12.07 9.10
N GLU A 129 -10.76 -11.88 10.35
CA GLU A 129 -9.53 -11.18 10.73
C GLU A 129 -8.30 -11.87 10.14
N TRP A 130 -8.28 -13.21 10.17
CA TRP A 130 -7.25 -14.02 9.56
C TRP A 130 -7.20 -13.83 8.03
N GLY A 131 -8.35 -13.88 7.36
CA GLY A 131 -8.46 -13.59 5.93
C GLY A 131 -8.00 -12.17 5.59
N MET A 132 -8.36 -11.19 6.42
CA MET A 132 -7.96 -9.80 6.27
C MET A 132 -6.45 -9.60 6.41
N LEU A 133 -5.79 -10.27 7.37
CA LEU A 133 -4.33 -10.24 7.53
C LEU A 133 -3.61 -10.78 6.28
N ASN A 134 -4.03 -11.95 5.79
CA ASN A 134 -3.44 -12.54 4.58
C ASN A 134 -3.71 -11.67 3.34
N GLY A 135 -4.92 -11.12 3.22
CA GLY A 135 -5.30 -10.21 2.14
C GLY A 135 -4.48 -8.92 2.12
N LYS A 136 -4.24 -8.31 3.29
CA LYS A 136 -3.37 -7.13 3.44
C LYS A 136 -1.93 -7.45 3.01
N LEU A 137 -1.36 -8.56 3.47
CA LEU A 137 -0.01 -8.95 3.05
C LEU A 137 0.08 -9.19 1.53
N SER A 138 -0.89 -9.92 0.96
CA SER A 138 -0.98 -10.20 -0.48
C SER A 138 -1.08 -8.90 -1.29
N ALA A 139 -1.91 -7.95 -0.86
CA ALA A 139 -2.05 -6.66 -1.52
C ALA A 139 -0.74 -5.84 -1.52
N LEU A 140 -0.03 -5.80 -0.38
CA LEU A 140 1.25 -5.08 -0.29
C LEU A 140 2.35 -5.75 -1.13
N ARG A 141 2.43 -7.08 -1.12
CA ARG A 141 3.36 -7.85 -1.96
C ARG A 141 3.09 -7.65 -3.45
N TRP A 142 1.82 -7.70 -3.84
CA TRP A 142 1.40 -7.45 -5.23
C TRP A 142 1.77 -6.04 -5.70
N VAL A 143 1.58 -5.01 -4.85
CA VAL A 143 2.01 -3.64 -5.15
C VAL A 143 3.53 -3.54 -5.37
N LEU A 144 4.32 -4.38 -4.69
CA LEU A 144 5.77 -4.44 -4.87
C LEU A 144 6.23 -5.38 -6.00
N GLY A 145 5.31 -6.04 -6.70
CA GLY A 145 5.58 -6.83 -7.91
C GLY A 145 5.56 -8.35 -7.72
N ASP A 146 5.17 -8.86 -6.55
CA ASP A 146 4.92 -10.29 -6.36
C ASP A 146 3.57 -10.72 -7.00
N ASP A 147 3.41 -12.02 -7.21
CA ASP A 147 2.13 -12.59 -7.66
C ASP A 147 1.07 -12.54 -6.55
N TRP A 148 -0.20 -12.51 -6.97
CA TRP A 148 -1.31 -12.78 -6.05
C TRP A 148 -1.13 -14.14 -5.37
N ASP A 149 -1.52 -14.23 -4.11
CA ASP A 149 -1.45 -15.43 -3.26
C ASP A 149 -0.05 -15.86 -2.81
N MET A 150 0.98 -15.03 -3.00
CA MET A 150 2.28 -15.22 -2.36
C MET A 150 2.16 -15.00 -0.85
N LEU A 151 1.85 -16.05 -0.09
CA LEU A 151 1.57 -16.04 1.36
C LEU A 151 2.62 -16.77 2.21
N ASP A 152 3.80 -17.04 1.65
CA ASP A 152 4.91 -17.63 2.40
C ASP A 152 5.39 -16.66 3.49
N THR A 153 5.56 -17.18 4.70
CA THR A 153 6.00 -16.44 5.90
C THR A 153 6.86 -17.33 6.77
#